data_AF-A0AA39UQX3-F1
#
_entry.id   AF-A0AA39UQX3-F1
#
_cell.length_a   1.000
_cell.length_b   1.000
_cell.length_c   1.000
_cell.angle_alpha   90.00
_cell.angle_beta   90.00
_cell.angle_gamma   90.00
#
_symmetry.space_group_name_H-M   'P 1'
#
loop_
_entity.id
_entity.type
_entity.pdbx_description
1 polymer ?
#
loop_
_entity_poly.entity_id
_entity_poly.type
_entity_poly.pdbx_seq_one_letter_code
_entity_poly.pdbx_strand_id
1 'polypeptide(L)'
;MPRSTISVSSTKALKGLRFLTLFLVFATGVATGGVALNCLNKGKDEQDRINENLPNEACTRLFFLPCTSVNIDIKDLADSAIVVVLGALLSAFLSAIYMVLPLFHTFASNPSKLKVFEPLSWVLSTLLILGGLIPLTVFFATRKAGITVFLGDLKVSAQIVDELIVILHEQTTYKHIGYLRPLVIIPWFTMFFSAVAAGVSWVYHRQRVAMKQDGLLGNRSVHKHQEMSGPKRPGLVHTVIAKNSGNLRVHY
;
A
#
# COMPACT_ATOMS: atom_id res chain seq x y z
N MET A 1 9.80 21.67 -37.69
CA MET A 1 10.55 21.01 -36.60
C MET A 1 9.71 19.87 -36.05
N PRO A 2 10.09 18.59 -36.22
CA PRO A 2 9.29 17.47 -35.75
C PRO A 2 9.64 17.15 -34.28
N ARG A 3 8.67 17.35 -33.39
CA ARG A 3 8.74 16.97 -31.97
C ARG A 3 7.74 15.83 -31.74
N SER A 4 8.04 14.63 -32.24
CA SER A 4 7.03 13.55 -32.27
C SER A 4 7.49 12.13 -31.96
N THR A 5 8.74 11.90 -31.50
CA THR A 5 9.21 10.53 -31.19
C THR A 5 9.30 10.20 -29.70
N ILE A 6 9.13 11.17 -28.79
CA ILE A 6 9.34 10.94 -27.34
C ILE A 6 8.07 10.44 -26.60
N SER A 7 6.87 10.57 -27.16
CA SER A 7 5.63 10.31 -26.39
C SER A 7 5.26 8.82 -26.22
N VAL A 8 5.56 7.96 -27.20
CA VAL A 8 5.11 6.56 -27.22
C VAL A 8 5.93 5.67 -26.26
N SER A 9 7.23 5.93 -26.11
CA SER A 9 8.10 5.24 -25.14
C SER A 9 7.67 5.56 -23.69
N SER A 10 7.34 6.83 -23.42
CA SER A 10 7.02 7.33 -22.09
C SER A 10 5.78 6.67 -21.46
N THR A 11 4.74 6.39 -22.26
CA THR A 11 3.48 5.86 -21.70
C THR A 11 3.57 4.37 -21.37
N LYS A 12 4.33 3.59 -22.16
CA LYS A 12 4.59 2.17 -21.86
C LYS A 12 5.49 2.02 -20.64
N ALA A 13 6.55 2.84 -20.55
CA ALA A 13 7.44 2.88 -19.40
C ALA A 13 6.70 3.24 -18.10
N LEU A 14 5.80 4.23 -18.14
CA LEU A 14 5.06 4.66 -16.95
C LEU A 14 4.01 3.62 -16.48
N LYS A 15 3.41 2.86 -17.40
CA LYS A 15 2.55 1.72 -17.06
C LYS A 15 3.36 0.59 -16.38
N GLY A 16 4.54 0.29 -16.91
CA GLY A 16 5.45 -0.70 -16.31
C GLY A 16 5.92 -0.29 -14.92
N LEU A 17 6.31 0.98 -14.76
CA LEU A 17 6.70 1.54 -13.47
C LEU A 17 5.55 1.48 -12.44
N ARG A 18 4.33 1.83 -12.85
CA ARG A 18 3.14 1.72 -11.99
C ARG A 18 2.92 0.28 -11.53
N PHE A 19 2.95 -0.69 -12.44
CA PHE A 19 2.79 -2.10 -12.09
C PHE A 19 3.88 -2.58 -11.11
N LEU A 20 5.14 -2.22 -11.38
CA LEU A 20 6.25 -2.56 -10.51
C LEU A 20 6.08 -1.97 -9.09
N THR A 21 5.68 -0.71 -8.99
CA THR A 21 5.45 -0.07 -7.68
C THR A 21 4.30 -0.72 -6.92
N LEU A 22 3.19 -1.07 -7.60
CA LEU A 22 2.08 -1.77 -6.98
C LEU A 22 2.50 -3.16 -6.48
N PHE A 23 3.33 -3.88 -7.26
CA PHE A 23 3.85 -5.19 -6.88
C PHE A 23 4.73 -5.11 -5.63
N LEU A 24 5.60 -4.10 -5.56
CA LEU A 24 6.48 -3.89 -4.42
C LEU A 24 5.67 -3.58 -3.16
N VAL A 25 4.66 -2.70 -3.25
CA VAL A 25 3.76 -2.41 -2.12
C VAL A 25 3.01 -3.67 -1.67
N PHE A 26 2.51 -4.48 -2.61
CA PHE A 26 1.87 -5.76 -2.31
C PHE A 26 2.81 -6.67 -1.52
N ALA A 27 4.02 -6.90 -2.04
CA ALA A 27 5.00 -7.81 -1.46
C ALA A 27 5.42 -7.37 -0.06
N THR A 28 5.72 -6.09 0.14
CA THR A 28 6.12 -5.57 1.45
C THR A 28 4.97 -5.53 2.45
N GLY A 29 3.74 -5.27 2.00
CA GLY A 29 2.55 -5.30 2.84
C GLY A 29 2.25 -6.71 3.36
N VAL A 30 2.31 -7.73 2.49
CA VAL A 30 2.17 -9.14 2.89
C VAL A 30 3.32 -9.58 3.81
N ALA A 31 4.56 -9.20 3.51
CA ALA A 31 5.70 -9.50 4.36
C ALA A 31 5.55 -8.89 5.77
N THR A 32 5.03 -7.67 5.86
CA THR A 32 4.73 -7.02 7.15
C THR A 32 3.73 -7.84 7.96
N GLY A 33 2.63 -8.30 7.33
CA GLY A 33 1.64 -9.17 7.98
C GLY A 33 2.24 -10.51 8.44
N GLY A 34 3.06 -11.15 7.60
CA GLY A 34 3.73 -12.41 7.94
C GLY A 34 4.68 -12.28 9.13
N VAL A 35 5.46 -11.20 9.18
CA VAL A 35 6.34 -10.92 10.32
C VAL A 35 5.55 -10.62 11.58
N ALA A 36 4.43 -9.89 11.49
CA ALA A 36 3.56 -9.66 12.64
C ALA A 36 3.01 -10.96 13.24
N LEU A 37 2.54 -11.89 12.40
CA LEU A 37 2.09 -13.21 12.87
C LEU A 37 3.22 -14.01 13.54
N ASN A 38 4.42 -13.97 12.98
CA ASN A 38 5.59 -14.62 13.58
C ASN A 38 5.95 -14.01 14.94
N CYS A 39 5.84 -12.68 15.10
CA CYS A 39 6.03 -12.01 16.38
C CYS A 39 4.97 -12.41 17.41
N LEU A 40 3.70 -12.56 16.98
CA LEU A 40 2.61 -12.98 17.86
C LEU A 40 2.82 -14.40 18.40
N ASN A 41 3.24 -15.33 17.54
CA ASN A 41 3.50 -16.71 17.96
C ASN A 41 4.69 -16.76 18.91
N LYS A 42 5.82 -16.14 18.54
CA LYS A 42 7.02 -16.10 19.42
C LYS A 42 6.77 -15.37 20.73
N GLY A 43 5.96 -14.30 20.72
CA GLY A 43 5.58 -13.58 21.93
C GLY A 43 4.74 -14.43 22.89
N LYS A 44 3.84 -15.28 22.36
CA LYS A 44 3.09 -16.25 23.17
C LYS A 44 3.99 -17.34 23.73
N ASP A 45 4.85 -17.93 22.89
CA ASP A 45 5.78 -18.99 23.32
C ASP A 45 6.70 -18.49 24.45
N GLU A 46 7.20 -17.26 24.37
CA GLU A 46 8.00 -16.66 25.44
C GLU A 46 7.18 -16.38 26.71
N GLN A 47 5.94 -15.90 26.57
CA GLN A 47 5.07 -15.68 27.72
C GLN A 47 4.74 -16.99 28.45
N ASP A 48 4.46 -18.06 27.70
CA ASP A 48 4.19 -19.38 28.26
C ASP A 48 5.46 -19.94 28.95
N ARG A 49 6.64 -19.78 28.34
CA ARG A 49 7.93 -20.17 28.94
C ARG A 49 8.20 -19.41 30.24
N ILE A 50 7.94 -18.11 30.29
CA ILE A 50 8.10 -17.29 31.50
C ILE A 50 7.14 -17.78 32.58
N ASN A 51 5.86 -17.98 32.25
CA ASN A 51 4.87 -18.49 33.20
C ASN A 51 5.19 -19.88 33.74
N GLU A 52 5.81 -20.74 32.94
CA GLU A 52 6.22 -22.09 33.38
C GLU A 52 7.48 -22.09 34.25
N ASN A 53 8.45 -21.21 33.97
CA ASN A 53 9.75 -21.20 34.66
C ASN A 53 9.81 -20.25 35.88
N LEU A 54 9.05 -19.14 35.90
CA LEU A 54 9.08 -18.19 37.02
C LEU A 54 8.64 -18.75 38.39
N PRO A 55 7.61 -19.62 38.48
CA PRO A 55 7.17 -20.16 39.76
C PRO A 55 8.24 -20.98 40.48
N ASN A 56 9.14 -21.62 39.73
CA ASN A 56 10.04 -22.65 40.26
C ASN A 56 11.40 -22.10 40.69
N GLU A 57 12.02 -21.18 39.93
CA GLU A 57 13.44 -20.83 40.16
C GLU A 57 13.68 -19.46 40.81
N ALA A 58 12.97 -18.41 40.39
CA ALA A 58 13.34 -17.04 40.77
C ALA A 58 12.57 -16.51 41.99
N CYS A 59 11.26 -16.74 42.05
CA CYS A 59 10.44 -16.30 43.17
C CYS A 59 10.73 -17.09 44.46
N THR A 60 10.99 -18.40 44.32
CA THR A 60 11.41 -19.25 45.44
C THR A 60 12.73 -18.77 46.06
N ARG A 61 13.66 -18.24 45.26
CA ARG A 61 14.97 -17.77 45.74
C ARG A 61 14.92 -16.43 46.47
N LEU A 62 14.03 -15.53 46.05
CA LEU A 62 13.96 -14.17 46.62
C LEU A 62 12.90 -14.02 47.71
N PHE A 63 11.75 -14.69 47.54
CA PHE A 63 10.61 -14.53 48.44
C PHE A 63 10.28 -15.80 49.23
N PHE A 64 10.95 -16.92 48.97
CA PHE A 64 10.63 -18.22 49.59
C PHE A 64 9.16 -18.66 49.37
N LEU A 65 8.50 -18.08 48.36
CA LEU A 65 7.09 -18.27 48.02
C LEU A 65 6.97 -18.49 46.50
N PRO A 66 6.08 -19.38 46.03
CA PRO A 66 5.82 -19.55 44.62
C PRO A 66 5.10 -18.32 44.05
N CYS A 67 5.55 -17.83 42.90
CA CYS A 67 4.81 -16.81 42.14
C CYS A 67 3.60 -17.44 41.46
N THR A 68 2.44 -16.78 41.55
CA THR A 68 1.17 -17.28 41.01
C THR A 68 0.90 -16.82 39.59
N SER A 69 1.35 -15.62 39.22
CA SER A 69 1.08 -15.07 37.88
C SER A 69 2.06 -13.97 37.48
N VAL A 70 2.35 -13.91 36.19
CA VAL A 70 3.21 -12.89 35.57
C VAL A 70 2.41 -12.24 34.44
N ASN A 71 2.17 -10.93 34.58
CA ASN A 71 1.49 -10.15 33.57
C ASN A 71 2.48 -9.16 32.94
N ILE A 72 2.66 -9.25 31.63
CA ILE A 72 3.58 -8.42 30.86
C ILE A 72 2.77 -7.37 30.10
N ASP A 73 2.89 -6.11 30.52
CA ASP A 73 2.27 -4.96 29.88
C ASP A 73 3.11 -4.49 28.69
N ILE A 74 2.60 -4.76 27.49
CA ILE A 74 3.17 -4.33 26.20
C ILE A 74 2.19 -3.48 25.39
N LYS A 75 1.15 -2.93 26.05
CA LYS A 75 -0.02 -2.36 25.38
C LYS A 75 0.33 -1.21 24.42
N ASP A 76 1.21 -0.30 24.84
CA ASP A 76 1.67 0.84 24.02
C ASP A 76 2.32 0.40 22.69
N LEU A 77 3.12 -0.66 22.75
CA LEU A 77 3.83 -1.21 21.60
C LEU A 77 2.88 -2.00 20.70
N ALA A 78 2.01 -2.81 21.31
CA ALA A 78 1.03 -3.63 20.60
C ALA A 78 0.01 -2.77 19.84
N ASP A 79 -0.54 -1.74 20.48
CA ASP A 79 -1.52 -0.84 19.86
C ASP A 79 -0.93 -0.13 18.64
N SER A 80 0.30 0.37 18.76
CA SER A 80 1.02 1.01 17.65
C SER A 80 1.34 0.02 16.52
N ALA A 81 1.78 -1.20 16.87
CA ALA A 81 2.09 -2.24 15.90
C ALA A 81 0.83 -2.68 15.11
N ILE A 82 -0.32 -2.80 15.79
CA ILE A 82 -1.60 -3.16 15.15
C ILE A 82 -1.96 -2.13 14.08
N VAL A 83 -1.85 -0.82 14.38
CA VAL A 83 -2.15 0.23 13.40
C VAL A 83 -1.25 0.12 12.17
N VAL A 84 0.04 -0.13 12.35
CA VAL A 84 1.00 -0.31 11.25
C VAL A 84 0.66 -1.53 10.40
N VAL A 85 0.35 -2.65 11.04
CA VAL A 85 0.02 -3.91 10.34
C VAL A 85 -1.28 -3.77 9.57
N LEU A 86 -2.31 -3.18 10.17
CA LEU A 86 -3.58 -2.90 9.48
C LEU A 86 -3.36 -1.97 8.29
N GLY A 87 -2.53 -0.94 8.45
CA GLY A 87 -2.16 -0.04 7.36
C GLY A 87 -1.45 -0.77 6.22
N ALA A 88 -0.48 -1.63 6.52
CA ALA A 88 0.27 -2.40 5.54
C ALA A 88 -0.59 -3.44 4.80
N LEU A 89 -1.49 -4.14 5.51
CA LEU A 89 -2.44 -5.08 4.92
C LEU A 89 -3.47 -4.38 4.03
N LEU A 90 -3.94 -3.20 4.46
CA LEU A 90 -4.80 -2.35 3.63
C LEU A 90 -4.07 -1.91 2.35
N SER A 91 -2.79 -1.52 2.42
CA SER A 91 -1.98 -1.21 1.23
C SER A 91 -1.87 -2.41 0.30
N ALA A 92 -1.61 -3.61 0.84
CA ALA A 92 -1.52 -4.84 0.06
C ALA A 92 -2.85 -5.13 -0.64
N PHE A 93 -3.97 -5.02 0.07
CA PHE A 93 -5.30 -5.20 -0.50
C PHE A 93 -5.61 -4.20 -1.62
N LEU A 94 -5.34 -2.90 -1.39
CA LEU A 94 -5.50 -1.84 -2.39
C LEU A 94 -4.61 -2.10 -3.62
N SER A 95 -3.35 -2.51 -3.42
CA SER A 95 -2.44 -2.82 -4.52
C SER A 95 -2.96 -3.97 -5.39
N ALA A 96 -3.51 -5.03 -4.78
CA ALA A 96 -4.10 -6.16 -5.49
C ALA A 96 -5.32 -5.71 -6.30
N ILE A 97 -6.20 -4.90 -5.70
CA ILE A 97 -7.35 -4.31 -6.40
C ILE A 97 -6.91 -3.51 -7.63
N TYR A 98 -5.93 -2.61 -7.48
CA TYR A 98 -5.47 -1.77 -8.60
C TYR A 98 -4.68 -2.52 -9.66
N MET A 99 -4.11 -3.68 -9.34
CA MET A 99 -3.52 -4.60 -10.33
C MET A 99 -4.58 -5.36 -11.12
N VAL A 100 -5.67 -5.80 -10.47
CA VAL A 100 -6.69 -6.65 -11.09
C VAL A 100 -7.75 -5.83 -11.83
N LEU A 101 -8.16 -4.67 -11.33
CA LEU A 101 -9.18 -3.80 -11.94
C LEU A 101 -8.97 -3.53 -13.45
N PRO A 102 -7.74 -3.23 -13.94
CA PRO A 102 -7.49 -3.01 -15.37
C PRO A 102 -7.69 -4.25 -16.25
N LEU A 103 -7.71 -5.46 -15.69
CA LEU A 103 -7.94 -6.71 -16.42
C LEU A 103 -9.42 -6.90 -16.80
N PHE A 104 -10.33 -6.22 -16.10
CA PHE A 104 -11.76 -6.28 -16.41
C PHE A 104 -12.14 -5.23 -17.47
N HIS A 105 -12.62 -5.70 -18.62
CA HIS A 105 -12.97 -4.87 -19.79
C HIS A 105 -13.96 -3.72 -19.45
N THR A 106 -14.89 -3.96 -18.51
CA THR A 106 -15.87 -2.98 -18.03
C THR A 106 -15.23 -1.79 -17.31
N PHE A 107 -14.12 -1.99 -16.60
CA PHE A 107 -13.39 -0.94 -15.90
C PHE A 107 -12.33 -0.28 -16.79
N ALA A 108 -11.82 -1.00 -17.79
CA ALA A 108 -10.92 -0.46 -18.79
C ALA A 108 -11.58 0.62 -19.67
N SER A 109 -12.89 0.49 -19.94
CA SER A 109 -13.65 1.40 -20.80
C SER A 109 -14.06 2.73 -20.14
N ASN A 110 -14.21 2.77 -18.81
CA ASN A 110 -14.68 3.97 -18.08
C ASN A 110 -13.76 4.39 -16.92
N PRO A 111 -12.50 4.79 -17.21
CA PRO A 111 -11.48 5.08 -16.20
C PRO A 111 -11.69 6.43 -15.49
N SER A 112 -12.82 7.13 -15.66
CA SER A 112 -13.00 8.51 -15.20
C SER A 112 -13.25 8.63 -13.69
N LYS A 113 -13.97 7.70 -13.07
CA LYS A 113 -14.31 7.75 -11.64
C LYS A 113 -13.19 7.27 -10.70
N LEU A 114 -12.32 6.37 -11.16
CA LEU A 114 -11.19 5.85 -10.37
C LEU A 114 -10.00 6.83 -10.25
N LYS A 115 -10.02 7.95 -11.00
CA LYS A 115 -8.88 8.85 -11.18
C LYS A 115 -8.43 9.63 -9.95
N VAL A 116 -9.36 9.95 -9.05
CA VAL A 116 -9.08 10.76 -7.85
C VAL A 116 -8.90 9.86 -6.62
N PHE A 117 -9.64 8.75 -6.57
CA PHE A 117 -9.58 7.80 -5.45
C PHE A 117 -8.24 7.07 -5.36
N GLU A 118 -7.61 6.73 -6.49
CA GLU A 118 -6.33 6.02 -6.48
C GLU A 118 -5.19 6.81 -5.79
N PRO A 119 -4.80 8.02 -6.22
CA PRO A 119 -3.72 8.75 -5.55
C PRO A 119 -4.07 9.12 -4.10
N LEU A 120 -5.34 9.43 -3.81
CA LEU A 120 -5.79 9.74 -2.45
C LEU A 120 -5.66 8.53 -1.52
N SER A 121 -5.99 7.32 -2.00
CA SER A 121 -5.85 6.10 -1.22
C SER A 121 -4.39 5.81 -0.84
N TRP A 122 -3.45 6.09 -1.74
CA TRP A 122 -2.02 5.93 -1.47
C TRP A 122 -1.49 6.92 -0.45
N VAL A 123 -1.92 8.18 -0.53
CA VAL A 123 -1.56 9.20 0.46
C VAL A 123 -2.11 8.83 1.83
N LEU A 124 -3.39 8.44 1.91
CA LEU A 124 -4.02 8.04 3.16
C LEU A 124 -3.34 6.81 3.76
N SER A 125 -3.04 5.81 2.94
CA SER A 125 -2.35 4.60 3.38
C SER A 125 -0.93 4.88 3.89
N THR A 126 -0.19 5.76 3.20
CA THR A 126 1.15 6.19 3.63
C THR A 126 1.08 6.94 4.96
N LEU A 127 0.12 7.85 5.13
CA LEU A 127 -0.07 8.60 6.38
C LEU A 127 -0.49 7.69 7.54
N LEU A 128 -1.35 6.71 7.30
CA LEU A 128 -1.77 5.73 8.31
C LEU A 128 -0.58 4.90 8.80
N ILE A 129 0.24 4.38 7.88
CA ILE A 129 1.44 3.62 8.22
C ILE A 129 2.41 4.53 8.99
N LEU A 130 2.66 5.75 8.49
CA LEU A 130 3.57 6.70 9.15
C LEU A 130 3.12 7.03 10.58
N GLY A 131 1.82 7.26 10.76
CA GLY A 131 1.22 7.59 12.06
C GLY A 131 1.36 6.49 13.10
N GLY A 132 1.34 5.21 12.70
CA GLY A 132 1.64 4.08 13.59
C GLY A 132 3.13 3.76 13.71
N LEU A 133 3.92 4.01 12.65
CA LEU A 133 5.31 3.59 12.58
C LEU A 133 6.22 4.48 13.43
N ILE A 134 5.94 5.78 13.51
CA ILE A 134 6.64 6.69 14.41
C ILE A 134 6.53 6.24 15.87
N PRO A 135 5.33 6.10 16.47
CA PRO A 135 5.21 5.66 17.86
C PRO A 135 5.76 4.24 18.05
N LEU A 136 5.55 3.32 17.10
CA LEU A 136 6.15 1.99 17.15
C LEU A 136 7.68 2.03 17.27
N THR A 137 8.36 2.86 16.47
CA THR A 137 9.82 2.99 16.50
C THR A 137 10.33 3.67 17.77
N VAL A 138 9.61 4.69 18.26
CA VAL A 138 9.94 5.37 19.51
C VAL A 138 9.77 4.43 20.69
N PHE A 139 8.65 3.71 20.79
CA PHE A 139 8.41 2.74 21.85
C PHE A 139 9.40 1.58 21.80
N PHE A 140 9.71 1.05 20.62
CA PHE A 140 10.74 0.03 20.47
C PHE A 140 12.14 0.47 20.96
N ALA A 141 12.50 1.74 20.74
CA ALA A 141 13.80 2.26 21.12
C ALA A 141 13.90 2.70 22.59
N THR A 142 12.80 3.17 23.17
CA THR A 142 12.80 3.85 24.47
C THR A 142 12.11 3.08 25.60
N ARG A 143 11.16 2.19 25.28
CA ARG A 143 10.35 1.49 26.28
C ARG A 143 10.89 0.09 26.56
N LYS A 144 10.50 -0.41 27.73
CA LYS A 144 10.70 -1.79 28.18
C LYS A 144 9.33 -2.42 28.40
N ALA A 145 9.25 -3.74 28.34
CA ALA A 145 8.04 -4.47 28.74
C ALA A 145 7.79 -4.27 30.24
N GLY A 146 6.60 -3.80 30.62
CA GLY A 146 6.23 -3.62 32.01
C GLY A 146 5.87 -4.97 32.62
N ILE A 147 6.77 -5.59 33.38
CA ILE A 147 6.46 -6.88 34.01
C ILE A 147 5.81 -6.61 35.37
N THR A 148 4.67 -7.24 35.61
CA THR A 148 3.98 -7.26 36.90
C THR A 148 3.92 -8.69 37.38
N VAL A 149 4.46 -8.93 38.58
CA VAL A 149 4.50 -10.26 39.20
C VAL A 149 3.56 -10.28 40.39
N PHE A 150 2.82 -11.37 40.53
CA PHE A 150 1.91 -11.62 41.64
C PHE A 150 2.44 -12.74 42.55
N LEU A 151 2.41 -12.50 43.87
CA LEU A 151 2.65 -13.48 44.93
C LEU A 151 1.31 -13.80 45.60
N GLY A 152 0.67 -14.90 45.20
CA GLY A 152 -0.74 -15.12 45.52
C GLY A 152 -1.62 -14.05 44.87
N ASP A 153 -2.34 -13.28 45.70
CA ASP A 153 -3.15 -12.12 45.28
C ASP A 153 -2.42 -10.77 45.44
N LEU A 154 -1.20 -10.77 45.97
CA LEU A 154 -0.44 -9.54 46.24
C LEU A 154 0.41 -9.16 45.03
N LYS A 155 0.17 -7.95 44.51
CA LYS A 155 0.96 -7.34 43.44
C LYS A 155 2.31 -6.88 44.01
N VAL A 156 3.40 -7.37 43.43
CA VAL A 156 4.76 -6.96 43.81
C VAL A 156 5.07 -5.57 43.22
N SER A 157 5.76 -4.74 44.00
CA SER A 157 6.24 -3.42 43.55
C SER A 157 7.15 -3.55 42.32
N ALA A 158 6.99 -2.66 41.34
CA ALA A 158 7.77 -2.66 40.10
C ALA A 158 9.29 -2.58 40.32
N GLN A 159 9.74 -1.92 41.40
CA GLN A 159 11.18 -1.81 41.74
C GLN A 159 11.81 -3.16 42.07
N ILE A 160 11.05 -4.02 42.75
CA ILE A 160 11.48 -5.36 43.14
C ILE A 160 11.44 -6.29 41.92
N VAL A 161 10.47 -6.09 41.03
CA VAL A 161 10.38 -6.85 39.78
C VAL A 161 11.56 -6.53 38.86
N ASP A 162 11.99 -5.27 38.78
CA ASP A 162 13.17 -4.88 38.00
C ASP A 162 14.46 -5.53 38.52
N GLU A 163 14.65 -5.63 39.83
CA GLU A 163 15.78 -6.38 40.42
C GLU A 163 15.70 -7.88 40.15
N LEU A 164 14.49 -8.46 40.21
CA LEU A 164 14.23 -9.87 39.91
C LEU A 164 14.60 -10.20 38.45
N ILE A 165 14.24 -9.33 37.50
CA ILE A 165 14.55 -9.48 36.07
C ILE A 165 16.05 -9.43 35.80
N VAL A 166 16.79 -8.57 36.50
CA VAL A 166 18.25 -8.50 36.42
C VAL A 166 18.88 -9.82 36.87
N ILE A 167 18.33 -10.42 37.93
CA ILE A 167 18.81 -11.71 38.48
C ILE A 167 18.47 -12.87 37.53
N LEU A 168 17.30 -12.85 36.89
CA LEU A 168 16.86 -13.83 35.89
C LEU A 168 17.58 -13.72 34.54
N HIS A 169 18.44 -12.71 34.34
CA HIS A 169 19.10 -12.42 33.06
C HIS A 169 18.12 -12.23 31.87
N GLU A 170 16.85 -11.95 32.14
CA GLU A 170 15.83 -11.87 31.11
C GLU A 170 15.74 -10.43 30.56
N GLN A 171 15.74 -10.30 29.23
CA GLN A 171 15.87 -9.01 28.56
C GLN A 171 14.50 -8.35 28.39
N THR A 172 14.19 -7.33 29.20
CA THR A 172 12.91 -6.58 29.08
C THR A 172 12.93 -5.45 28.06
N THR A 173 14.09 -5.16 27.47
CA THR A 173 14.23 -4.07 26.52
C THR A 173 13.86 -4.55 25.12
N TYR A 174 12.81 -3.98 24.54
CA TYR A 174 12.27 -4.39 23.22
C TYR A 174 13.33 -4.44 22.12
N LYS A 175 14.30 -3.52 22.13
CA LYS A 175 15.40 -3.46 21.16
C LYS A 175 16.28 -4.72 21.11
N HIS A 176 16.38 -5.45 22.20
CA HIS A 176 17.19 -6.68 22.30
C HIS A 176 16.42 -7.94 21.92
N ILE A 177 15.10 -7.83 21.76
CA ILE A 177 14.24 -8.92 21.35
C ILE A 177 14.31 -9.09 19.83
N GLY A 178 15.00 -10.16 19.39
CA GLY A 178 15.36 -10.36 17.98
C GLY A 178 14.17 -10.43 17.02
N TYR A 179 13.02 -10.96 17.46
CA TYR A 179 11.83 -11.07 16.61
C TYR A 179 11.06 -9.75 16.46
N LEU A 180 11.21 -8.79 17.37
CA LEU A 180 10.58 -7.46 17.22
C LEU A 180 11.31 -6.58 16.20
N ARG A 181 12.58 -6.84 15.93
CA ARG A 181 13.39 -6.02 15.01
C ARG A 181 12.86 -6.02 13.57
N PRO A 182 12.52 -7.17 12.94
CA PRO A 182 11.90 -7.18 11.62
C PRO A 182 10.53 -6.49 11.58
N LEU A 183 9.76 -6.56 12.68
CA LEU A 183 8.45 -5.92 12.80
C LEU A 183 8.54 -4.40 12.72
N VAL A 184 9.65 -3.82 13.16
CA VAL A 184 9.90 -2.37 13.10
C VAL A 184 10.52 -1.97 11.77
N ILE A 185 11.41 -2.78 11.20
CA ILE A 185 12.18 -2.44 9.99
C ILE A 185 11.33 -2.61 8.71
N ILE A 186 10.61 -3.73 8.57
CA ILE A 186 9.90 -4.05 7.32
C ILE A 186 8.83 -3.01 6.95
N PRO A 187 8.02 -2.48 7.88
CA PRO A 187 7.01 -1.49 7.54
C PRO A 187 7.56 -0.18 6.95
N TRP A 188 8.84 0.17 7.22
CA TRP A 188 9.47 1.33 6.58
C TRP A 188 9.56 1.15 5.06
N PHE A 189 9.81 -0.07 4.59
CA PHE A 189 9.81 -0.36 3.15
C PHE A 189 8.41 -0.25 2.57
N THR A 190 7.39 -0.74 3.28
CA THR A 190 5.98 -0.60 2.87
C THR A 190 5.57 0.87 2.76
N MET A 191 5.98 1.70 3.73
CA MET A 191 5.74 3.14 3.70
C MET A 191 6.45 3.79 2.50
N PHE A 192 7.72 3.47 2.28
CA PHE A 192 8.51 4.01 1.17
C PHE A 192 7.88 3.69 -0.18
N PHE A 193 7.54 2.42 -0.44
CA PHE A 193 6.93 2.03 -1.71
C PHE A 193 5.51 2.60 -1.87
N SER A 194 4.74 2.77 -0.79
CA SER A 194 3.43 3.42 -0.85
C SER A 194 3.55 4.89 -1.23
N ALA A 195 4.56 5.60 -0.72
CA ALA A 195 4.85 6.98 -1.11
C ALA A 195 5.28 7.08 -2.58
N VAL A 196 6.13 6.16 -3.05
CA VAL A 196 6.53 6.11 -4.46
C VAL A 196 5.31 5.82 -5.36
N ALA A 197 4.43 4.90 -4.95
CA ALA A 197 3.18 4.60 -5.67
C ALA A 197 2.25 5.82 -5.77
N ALA A 198 2.17 6.63 -4.70
CA ALA A 198 1.44 7.90 -4.72
C ALA A 198 2.04 8.87 -5.76
N GLY A 199 3.37 9.02 -5.77
CA GLY A 199 4.09 9.87 -6.72
C GLY A 199 3.89 9.43 -8.18
N VAL A 200 4.05 8.14 -8.47
CA VAL A 200 3.85 7.59 -9.81
C VAL A 200 2.40 7.76 -10.27
N SER A 201 1.43 7.52 -9.38
CA SER A 201 0.00 7.72 -9.68
C SER A 201 -0.32 9.18 -9.98
N TRP A 202 0.30 10.12 -9.28
CA TRP A 202 0.14 11.56 -9.50
C TRP A 202 0.70 12.01 -10.85
N VAL A 203 1.92 11.58 -11.18
CA VAL A 203 2.56 11.88 -12.48
C VAL A 203 1.73 11.28 -13.62
N TYR A 204 1.25 10.05 -13.46
CA TYR A 204 0.37 9.39 -14.43
C TYR A 204 -0.92 10.18 -14.67
N HIS A 205 -1.52 10.69 -13.61
CA HIS A 205 -2.72 11.52 -13.70
C HIS A 205 -2.45 12.82 -14.47
N ARG A 206 -1.36 13.54 -14.14
CA ARG A 206 -0.99 14.80 -14.81
C ARG A 206 -0.76 14.62 -16.32
N GLN A 207 -0.05 13.57 -16.73
CA GLN A 207 0.21 13.32 -18.15
C GLN A 207 -1.06 13.03 -18.95
N ARG A 208 -2.03 12.30 -18.36
CA ARG A 208 -3.31 12.02 -19.02
C ARG A 208 -4.19 13.26 -19.15
N VAL A 209 -4.15 14.19 -18.20
CA VAL A 209 -4.89 15.45 -18.28
C VAL A 209 -4.34 16.32 -19.42
N ALA A 210 -3.01 16.44 -19.52
CA ALA A 210 -2.37 17.18 -20.61
C ALA A 210 -2.75 16.61 -21.99
N MET A 211 -2.67 15.29 -22.17
CA MET A 211 -3.04 14.64 -23.44
C MET A 211 -4.52 14.83 -23.81
N LYS A 212 -5.43 14.80 -22.83
CA LYS A 212 -6.86 15.05 -23.10
C LYS A 212 -7.11 16.49 -23.55
N GLN A 213 -6.38 17.44 -22.98
CA GLN A 213 -6.49 18.86 -23.32
C GLN A 213 -5.95 19.14 -24.73
N ASP A 214 -4.80 18.56 -25.09
CA ASP A 214 -4.23 18.67 -26.44
C ASP A 214 -5.13 18.02 -27.50
N GLY A 215 -5.72 16.86 -27.20
CA GLY A 215 -6.68 16.20 -28.09
C GLY A 215 -7.95 17.02 -28.32
N LEU A 216 -8.47 17.69 -27.29
CA LEU A 216 -9.63 18.57 -27.41
C LEU A 216 -9.31 19.83 -28.22
N LEU A 217 -8.13 20.42 -28.03
CA LEU A 217 -7.67 21.59 -28.80
C LEU A 217 -7.38 21.24 -30.27
N GLY A 218 -6.81 20.06 -30.53
CA GLY A 218 -6.64 19.52 -31.87
C GLY A 218 -7.97 19.26 -32.59
N ASN A 219 -8.94 18.64 -31.91
CA ASN A 219 -10.24 18.37 -32.51
C ASN A 219 -11.03 19.66 -32.82
N ARG A 220 -10.88 20.69 -31.97
CA ARG A 220 -11.53 22.01 -32.16
C ARG A 220 -10.96 22.80 -33.34
N SER A 221 -9.67 22.64 -33.65
CA SER A 221 -9.02 23.30 -34.77
C SER A 221 -9.35 22.64 -36.12
N VAL A 222 -9.51 21.31 -36.15
CA VAL A 222 -9.99 20.58 -37.33
C VAL A 222 -11.42 21.00 -37.69
N HIS A 223 -12.31 21.09 -36.69
CA HIS A 223 -13.70 21.51 -36.93
C HIS A 223 -13.79 22.95 -37.46
N LYS A 224 -12.95 23.86 -36.96
CA LYS A 224 -12.92 25.27 -37.39
C LYS A 224 -12.40 25.44 -38.82
N HIS A 225 -11.48 24.59 -39.26
CA HIS A 225 -11.03 24.58 -40.67
C HIS A 225 -12.09 24.03 -41.62
N GLN A 226 -12.91 23.08 -41.15
CA GLN A 226 -13.97 22.46 -41.96
C GLN A 226 -15.17 23.40 -42.17
N GLU A 227 -15.48 24.29 -41.23
CA GLU A 227 -16.49 25.34 -41.43
C GLU A 227 -16.05 26.46 -42.39
N MET A 228 -14.75 26.75 -42.51
CA MET A 228 -14.25 27.75 -43.47
C MET A 228 -14.16 27.22 -44.91
N SER A 229 -14.20 25.90 -45.09
CA SER A 229 -14.36 25.27 -46.41
C SER A 229 -15.84 24.91 -46.61
N GLY A 230 -16.70 25.93 -46.66
CA GLY A 230 -18.09 25.76 -47.08
C GLY A 230 -18.21 25.03 -48.42
N PRO A 231 -19.35 24.37 -48.71
CA PRO A 231 -19.53 23.59 -49.91
C PRO A 231 -19.29 24.47 -51.14
N LYS A 232 -18.21 24.19 -51.87
CA LYS A 232 -17.98 24.73 -53.20
C LYS A 232 -19.17 24.24 -54.03
N ARG A 233 -20.08 25.16 -54.38
CA ARG A 233 -21.18 24.88 -55.32
C ARG A 233 -20.57 24.17 -56.54
N PRO A 234 -21.06 22.97 -56.92
CA PRO A 234 -20.58 22.33 -58.12
C PRO A 234 -20.88 23.26 -59.29
N GLY A 235 -19.82 23.71 -59.96
CA GLY A 235 -19.92 24.39 -61.24
C GLY A 235 -20.69 23.50 -62.19
N LEU A 236 -21.64 24.13 -62.90
CA LEU A 236 -22.51 23.55 -63.91
C LEU A 236 -21.64 22.89 -65.00
N VAL A 237 -21.39 21.58 -64.90
CA VAL A 237 -20.81 20.80 -65.99
C VAL A 237 -21.97 20.35 -66.88
N HIS A 238 -22.12 21.00 -68.02
CA HIS A 238 -23.00 20.56 -69.10
C HIS A 238 -22.62 19.13 -69.49
N THR A 239 -23.40 18.17 -69.02
CA THR A 239 -23.29 16.77 -69.44
C THR A 239 -24.20 16.59 -70.64
N VAL A 240 -23.61 16.53 -71.83
CA VAL A 240 -24.32 16.17 -73.07
C VAL A 240 -24.65 14.68 -72.97
N ILE A 241 -25.93 14.38 -72.72
CA ILE A 241 -26.47 13.01 -72.74
C ILE A 241 -26.65 12.61 -74.21
N ALA A 242 -25.73 11.82 -74.74
CA ALA A 242 -25.95 11.08 -75.98
C ALA A 242 -26.84 9.86 -75.68
N LYS A 243 -28.09 9.95 -76.14
CA LYS A 243 -29.10 8.88 -76.09
C LYS A 243 -28.71 7.80 -77.10
N ASN A 244 -28.14 6.68 -76.64
CA ASN A 244 -27.98 5.48 -77.45
C ASN A 244 -29.05 4.46 -77.08
N SER A 245 -30.08 4.34 -77.94
CA SER A 245 -31.11 3.31 -77.89
C SER A 245 -30.54 2.01 -78.44
N GLY A 246 -30.35 1.01 -77.58
CA GLY A 246 -29.95 -0.34 -77.96
C GLY A 246 -30.60 -1.38 -77.05
N ASN A 247 -31.74 -1.86 -77.50
CA ASN A 247 -32.60 -2.91 -76.95
C ASN A 247 -31.88 -4.28 -76.97
N LEU A 248 -31.99 -5.11 -75.91
CA LEU A 248 -32.43 -6.51 -75.99
C LEU A 248 -32.37 -7.26 -74.65
N ARG A 249 -33.49 -7.95 -74.38
CA ARG A 249 -33.76 -8.95 -73.33
C ARG A 249 -32.81 -10.16 -73.43
N VAL A 250 -32.71 -10.95 -72.37
CA VAL A 250 -33.39 -12.25 -72.22
C VAL A 250 -33.03 -12.86 -70.85
N HIS A 251 -34.06 -13.31 -70.17
CA HIS A 251 -34.04 -14.15 -68.97
C HIS A 251 -33.59 -15.59 -69.30
N TYR A 252 -32.86 -16.19 -68.37
CA TYR A 252 -33.05 -17.60 -68.01
C TYR A 252 -33.21 -17.68 -66.49
#